data_AF-A0A965EZJ9-F1
#
_entry.id   AF-A0A965EZJ9-F1
#
_cell.length_a   1.000
_cell.length_b   1.000
_cell.length_c   1.000
_cell.angle_alpha   90.00
_cell.angle_beta   90.00
_cell.angle_gamma   90.00
#
_symmetry.space_group_name_H-M   'P 1'
#
loop_
_entity.id
_entity.type
_entity.pdbx_description
1 polymer ?
#
loop_
_entity_poly.entity_id
_entity_poly.type
_entity_poly.pdbx_seq_one_letter_code
_entity_poly.pdbx_strand_id
1 'polypeptide(L)'
;MLSYYTAEVIRAAEAPLLAALPDGVLMRRAATGLAGAVGVELRRRTGGVSGRSVCAVVGSGNNGGDALWAGTLLRRRGAAASAILLSPERT
;
A
#
# COMPACT_ATOMS: atom_id res chain seq x y z
N MET A 1 -8.30 4.85 23.82
CA MET A 1 -7.73 6.17 23.54
C MET A 1 -6.93 6.07 22.25
N LEU A 2 -7.23 6.87 21.23
CA LEU A 2 -6.44 6.92 20.00
C LEU A 2 -5.22 7.80 20.25
N SER A 3 -4.03 7.22 20.15
CA SER A 3 -2.75 7.94 20.24
C SER A 3 -2.25 8.27 18.84
N TYR A 4 -1.70 9.46 18.66
CA TYR A 4 -1.10 9.91 17.39
C TYR A 4 0.39 10.14 17.58
N TYR A 5 1.17 9.81 16.55
CA TYR A 5 2.61 10.03 16.50
C TYR A 5 2.93 11.04 15.41
N THR A 6 3.93 11.89 15.64
CA THR A 6 4.45 12.75 14.58
C THR A 6 5.19 11.89 13.55
N ALA A 7 5.30 12.39 12.32
CA ALA A 7 6.07 11.71 11.28
C ALA A 7 7.51 11.45 11.71
N GLU A 8 8.11 12.37 12.48
CA GLU A 8 9.48 12.21 12.98
C GLU A 8 9.60 11.04 13.96
N VAL A 9 8.65 10.88 14.88
CA VAL A 9 8.63 9.73 15.80
C VAL A 9 8.51 8.41 15.03
N ILE A 10 7.68 8.38 13.98
CA ILE A 10 7.56 7.19 13.13
C ILE A 10 8.87 6.89 12.39
N ARG A 11 9.49 7.89 11.75
CA ARG A 11 10.77 7.70 11.05
C ARG A 11 11.88 7.22 11.99
N ALA A 12 11.96 7.80 13.19
CA ALA A 12 12.94 7.38 14.20
C ALA A 12 12.71 5.93 14.63
N ALA A 13 11.46 5.49 14.76
CA ALA A 13 11.12 4.11 15.07
C ALA A 13 11.39 3.13 13.92
N GLU A 14 11.22 3.57 12.66
CA GLU A 14 11.47 2.75 11.47
C GLU A 14 12.95 2.63 11.09
N ALA A 15 13.76 3.65 11.37
CA ALA A 15 15.18 3.72 11.02
C ALA A 15 15.99 2.46 11.39
N PRO A 16 15.94 1.92 12.63
CA PRO A 16 16.69 0.71 12.98
C PRO A 16 16.19 -0.53 12.22
N LEU A 17 14.90 -0.60 11.90
CA LEU A 17 14.32 -1.70 11.14
C LEU A 17 14.72 -1.65 9.67
N LEU A 18 14.77 -0.45 9.08
CA LEU A 18 15.27 -0.25 7.73
C LEU A 18 16.74 -0.66 7.61
N ALA A 19 17.56 -0.37 8.62
CA ALA A 19 18.97 -0.76 8.63
C ALA A 19 19.19 -2.28 8.79
N ALA A 20 18.28 -2.99 9.45
CA ALA A 20 18.44 -4.41 9.79
C ALA A 20 17.72 -5.37 8.83
N LEU A 21 16.71 -4.91 8.09
CA LEU A 21 15.88 -5.75 7.22
C LEU A 21 16.30 -5.63 5.75
N PRO A 22 16.15 -6.69 4.94
CA PRO A 22 16.30 -6.58 3.50
C PRO A 22 15.38 -5.53 2.89
N ASP A 23 15.83 -4.94 1.79
CA ASP A 23 15.10 -3.90 1.09
C ASP A 23 13.65 -4.29 0.77
N GLY A 24 12.75 -3.33 0.99
CA GLY A 24 11.34 -3.47 0.72
C GLY A 24 10.55 -4.36 1.68
N VAL A 25 11.15 -4.94 2.73
CA VAL A 25 10.39 -5.73 3.72
C VAL A 25 9.32 -4.87 4.42
N LEU A 26 9.68 -3.68 4.91
CA LEU A 26 8.73 -2.78 5.57
C LEU A 26 7.63 -2.31 4.62
N MET A 27 7.99 -1.92 3.40
CA MET A 27 7.04 -1.54 2.34
C MET A 27 6.05 -2.68 2.04
N ARG A 28 6.52 -3.93 1.88
CA ARG A 28 5.63 -5.09 1.67
C ARG A 28 4.68 -5.32 2.84
N ARG A 29 5.12 -5.08 4.09
CA ARG A 29 4.26 -5.17 5.28
C ARG A 29 3.18 -4.09 5.26
N ALA A 30 3.55 -2.83 5.02
CA ALA A 30 2.62 -1.71 4.90
C ALA A 30 1.59 -1.95 3.78
N ALA A 31 2.07 -2.33 2.59
CA ALA A 31 1.23 -2.66 1.44
C ALA A 31 0.27 -3.85 1.70
N THR A 32 0.69 -4.84 2.50
CA THR A 32 -0.18 -5.96 2.89
C THR A 32 -1.36 -5.46 3.74
N GLY A 33 -1.09 -4.57 4.70
CA GLY A 33 -2.13 -3.92 5.50
C GLY A 33 -3.08 -3.10 4.63
N LEU A 34 -2.54 -2.30 3.72
CA LEU A 34 -3.32 -1.51 2.76
C LEU A 34 -4.21 -2.40 1.88
N ALA A 35 -3.67 -3.46 1.29
CA ALA A 35 -4.45 -4.40 0.47
C ALA A 35 -5.55 -5.11 1.29
N GLY A 36 -5.30 -5.38 2.57
CA GLY A 36 -6.29 -5.92 3.49
C GLY A 36 -7.47 -4.97 3.69
N ALA A 37 -7.17 -3.70 4.01
CA ALA A 37 -8.18 -2.66 4.20
C ALA A 37 -9.01 -2.42 2.94
N VAL A 38 -8.37 -2.30 1.77
CA VAL A 38 -9.07 -2.17 0.48
C VAL A 38 -9.94 -3.40 0.19
N GLY A 39 -9.44 -4.60 0.47
CA GLY A 39 -10.22 -5.83 0.28
C GLY A 39 -11.47 -5.91 1.17
N VAL A 40 -11.39 -5.43 2.42
CA VAL A 40 -12.56 -5.31 3.31
C VAL A 40 -13.57 -4.33 2.71
N GLU A 41 -13.11 -3.18 2.24
CA GLU A 41 -14.00 -2.17 1.68
C GLU A 41 -14.66 -2.61 0.37
N LEU A 42 -13.92 -3.30 -0.51
CA LEU A 42 -14.47 -3.91 -1.72
C LEU A 42 -15.56 -4.93 -1.40
N ARG A 43 -15.33 -5.82 -0.42
CA ARG A 43 -16.34 -6.78 0.03
C ARG A 43 -17.58 -6.06 0.56
N ARG A 44 -17.39 -5.04 1.40
CA ARG A 44 -18.48 -4.27 1.98
C ARG A 44 -19.33 -3.58 0.91
N ARG A 45 -18.71 -3.01 -0.13
CA ARG A 45 -19.43 -2.24 -1.18
C ARG A 45 -19.97 -3.08 -2.33
N THR A 46 -19.32 -4.19 -2.66
CA THR A 46 -19.54 -4.92 -3.92
C THR A 46 -19.73 -6.43 -3.74
N GLY A 47 -19.72 -6.92 -2.51
CA GLY A 47 -19.89 -8.34 -2.17
C GLY A 47 -18.66 -9.22 -2.43
N GLY A 48 -17.53 -8.67 -2.90
CA GLY A 48 -16.35 -9.49 -3.20
C GLY A 48 -15.11 -8.71 -3.61
N VAL A 49 -14.02 -9.42 -3.90
CA VAL A 49 -12.77 -8.86 -4.46
C VAL A 49 -12.55 -9.33 -5.89
N SER A 50 -12.76 -10.62 -6.17
CA SER A 50 -12.58 -11.18 -7.52
C SER A 50 -13.55 -10.56 -8.53
N GLY A 51 -13.07 -10.17 -9.72
CA GLY A 51 -13.88 -9.53 -10.76
C GLY A 51 -14.20 -8.05 -10.51
N ARG A 52 -13.63 -7.44 -9.46
CA ARG A 52 -13.81 -6.00 -9.15
C ARG A 52 -12.60 -5.22 -9.64
N SER A 53 -12.74 -3.91 -9.81
CA SER A 53 -11.65 -3.02 -10.22
C SER A 53 -11.22 -2.07 -9.09
N VAL A 54 -9.93 -1.78 -9.04
CA VAL A 54 -9.34 -0.72 -8.22
C VAL A 54 -8.40 0.13 -9.06
N CYS A 55 -8.40 1.44 -8.82
CA CYS A 55 -7.47 2.38 -9.46
C CYS A 55 -6.67 3.08 -8.36
N ALA A 56 -5.35 2.91 -8.37
CA ALA A 56 -4.46 3.61 -7.46
C ALA A 56 -4.02 4.94 -8.09
N VAL A 57 -4.04 6.02 -7.31
CA VAL A 57 -3.41 7.29 -7.67
C VAL A 57 -2.08 7.35 -6.93
N VAL A 58 -0.98 7.32 -7.67
CA VAL A 58 0.35 6.95 -7.16
C VAL A 58 1.29 8.14 -7.25
N GLY A 59 1.68 8.67 -6.09
CA GLY A 59 2.76 9.65 -5.98
C GLY A 59 4.15 9.02 -6.06
N SER A 60 5.20 9.83 -6.20
CA SER A 60 6.59 9.37 -6.39
C SER A 60 7.32 8.91 -5.11
N GLY A 61 6.63 8.82 -3.97
CA GLY A 61 7.22 8.50 -2.68
C GLY A 61 6.95 7.06 -2.22
N ASN A 62 7.38 6.73 -1.00
CA ASN A 62 7.18 5.40 -0.40
C ASN A 62 5.71 4.95 -0.41
N ASN A 63 4.78 5.87 -0.14
CA ASN A 63 3.34 5.59 -0.20
C ASN A 63 2.88 5.15 -1.60
N GLY A 64 3.52 5.66 -2.65
CA GLY A 64 3.27 5.20 -4.02
C GLY A 64 3.72 3.77 -4.22
N GLY A 65 4.91 3.41 -3.71
CA GLY A 65 5.39 2.04 -3.66
C GLY A 65 4.43 1.10 -2.93
N ASP A 66 3.90 1.52 -1.78
CA ASP A 66 2.88 0.76 -1.04
C ASP A 66 1.61 0.54 -1.87
N ALA A 67 1.15 1.56 -2.58
CA ALA A 67 -0.04 1.48 -3.44
C ALA A 67 0.17 0.50 -4.60
N LEU A 68 1.35 0.50 -5.24
CA LEU A 68 1.70 -0.43 -6.32
C LEU A 68 1.80 -1.87 -5.81
N TRP A 69 2.43 -2.09 -4.65
CA TRP A 69 2.46 -3.40 -4.00
C TRP A 69 1.06 -3.88 -3.62
N ALA A 70 0.23 -3.02 -3.04
CA ALA A 70 -1.13 -3.35 -2.65
C ALA A 70 -1.99 -3.72 -3.88
N GLY A 71 -1.86 -2.96 -4.98
CA GLY A 71 -2.49 -3.29 -6.25
C GLY A 71 -2.09 -4.67 -6.77
N THR A 72 -0.80 -5.02 -6.68
CA THR A 72 -0.30 -6.35 -7.04
C THR A 72 -0.94 -7.46 -6.19
N LEU A 73 -1.04 -7.26 -4.88
CA LEU A 73 -1.68 -8.22 -3.97
C LEU A 73 -3.17 -8.38 -4.25
N LEU A 74 -3.88 -7.30 -4.61
CA LEU A 74 -5.29 -7.35 -4.99
C LEU A 74 -5.49 -8.04 -6.34
N ARG A 75 -4.58 -7.85 -7.31
CA ARG A 75 -4.58 -8.59 -8.58
C ARG A 75 -4.46 -10.09 -8.37
N ARG A 76 -3.58 -10.52 -7.47
CA ARG A 76 -3.44 -11.94 -7.10
C ARG A 76 -4.73 -12.52 -6.47
N ARG A 77 -5.65 -11.67 -5.99
CA ARG A 77 -6.96 -12.05 -5.44
C ARG A 77 -8.11 -11.91 -6.46
N GLY A 78 -7.78 -11.68 -7.73
CA GLY A 78 -8.75 -11.62 -8.84
C GLY A 78 -9.35 -10.24 -9.11
N ALA A 79 -8.90 -9.18 -8.43
CA ALA A 79 -9.30 -7.83 -8.81
C ALA A 79 -8.50 -7.34 -10.03
N ALA A 80 -9.11 -6.56 -10.91
CA ALA A 80 -8.36 -5.72 -11.83
C ALA A 80 -7.75 -4.55 -11.05
N ALA A 81 -6.46 -4.26 -11.25
CA ALA A 81 -5.82 -3.08 -10.67
C ALA A 81 -5.11 -2.26 -11.75
N SER A 82 -5.41 -0.96 -11.78
CA SER A 82 -4.74 0.07 -12.57
C SER A 82 -4.02 1.06 -11.64
N ALA A 83 -3.04 1.77 -12.18
CA ALA A 83 -2.33 2.83 -11.49
C ALA A 83 -2.22 4.07 -12.39
N ILE A 84 -2.48 5.23 -11.82
CA ILE A 84 -2.21 6.54 -12.42
C ILE A 84 -1.00 7.11 -11.69
N LEU A 85 0.13 7.21 -12.38
CA LEU A 85 1.35 7.79 -11.83
C LEU A 85 1.26 9.32 -11.92
N LEU A 86 1.46 10.00 -10.79
CA LEU A 86 1.44 11.47 -10.73
C LEU A 86 2.77 12.12 -11.14
N SER A 87 3.84 11.33 -11.22
CA SER A 87 5.18 11.74 -11.64
C SER A 87 5.82 10.63 -12.48
N PRO A 88 5.29 10.36 -13.69
CA PRO A 88 5.71 9.22 -14.52
C PRO A 88 7.18 9.26 -14.93
N GLU A 89 7.82 10.43 -14.86
CA GLU A 89 9.24 10.64 -15.14
C GLU A 89 10.19 10.09 -14.05
N ARG A 90 9.67 9.76 -12.86
CA ARG A 90 10.42 9.07 -11.81
C ARG A 90 10.00 7.59 -11.77
N THR A 91 10.80 6.75 -12.41
CA THR A 91 10.74 5.28 -12.33
C THR A 91 11.96 4.72 -11.63
#